data_AF-A0A946WTX9-F1
#
_entry.id   AF-A0A946WTX9-F1
#
_cell.length_a   1.000
_cell.length_b   1.000
_cell.length_c   1.000
_cell.angle_alpha   90.00
_cell.angle_beta   90.00
_cell.angle_gamma   90.00
#
_symmetry.space_group_name_H-M   'P 1'
#
loop_
_entity.id
_entity.type
_entity.pdbx_description
1 polymer ?
#
loop_
_entity_poly.entity_id
_entity_poly.type
_entity_poly.pdbx_seq_one_letter_code
_entity_poly.pdbx_strand_id
1 'polypeptide(L)' 'SLKSNGEEIDEKAEKELLKTITDRYDSQTSPYYAASRLWVDAIIDPLETRKVISMGIEAANNSPIKEAYNPGVIQS' A
#
# COMPACT_ATOMS: atom_id res chain seq x y z
N SER A 1 20.76 -9.76 15.44
CA SER A 1 21.11 -8.40 14.97
C SER A 1 22.63 -8.29 14.92
N LEU A 2 23.24 -7.52 14.02
CA LEU A 2 24.71 -7.38 13.95
C LEU A 2 25.32 -7.00 15.32
N LYS A 3 24.60 -6.18 16.10
CA LYS A 3 24.92 -5.88 17.52
C LYS A 3 24.86 -7.08 18.47
N SER A 4 23.99 -8.06 18.23
CA SER A 4 23.93 -9.29 19.03
C SER A 4 25.05 -10.27 18.70
N ASN A 5 25.76 -10.06 17.58
CA ASN A 5 26.89 -10.88 17.14
C ASN A 5 28.24 -10.26 17.53
N GLY A 6 28.25 -9.12 18.25
CA GLY A 6 29.47 -8.45 18.70
C GLY A 6 30.18 -7.59 17.64
N GLU A 7 29.55 -7.40 16.47
CA GLU A 7 30.09 -6.55 15.40
C GLU A 7 29.62 -5.10 15.61
N GLU A 8 30.57 -4.18 15.79
CA GLU A 8 30.30 -2.74 15.71
C GLU A 8 30.22 -2.33 14.25
N ILE A 9 29.05 -1.82 13.86
CA ILE A 9 28.83 -1.24 12.53
C ILE A 9 29.54 0.11 12.52
N ASP A 10 30.48 0.29 11.60
CA ASP A 10 31.06 1.61 11.36
C ASP A 10 30.07 2.54 10.62
N GLU A 11 30.29 3.85 10.69
CA GLU A 11 29.37 4.83 10.08
C GLU A 11 29.17 4.64 8.57
N LYS A 12 30.15 4.05 7.87
CA LYS A 12 30.07 3.81 6.43
C LYS A 12 29.13 2.64 6.15
N ALA A 13 29.30 1.53 6.87
CA ALA A 13 28.42 0.38 6.80
C ALA A 13 26.99 0.71 7.21
N GLU A 14 26.79 1.59 8.21
CA GLU A 14 25.47 2.09 8.58
C GLU A 14 24.82 2.89 7.44
N LYS A 15 25.58 3.81 6.82
CA LYS A 15 25.10 4.61 5.67
C LYS A 15 24.76 3.73 4.46
N GLU A 16 25.58 2.73 4.16
CA GLU A 16 25.34 1.79 3.06
C GLU A 16 24.10 0.92 3.30
N LEU A 17 23.92 0.44 4.53
CA LEU A 17 22.73 -0.33 4.91
C LEU A 17 21.46 0.53 4.81
N LEU A 18 21.50 1.75 5.38
CA LEU A 18 20.38 2.68 5.31
C LEU A 18 20.01 2.98 3.85
N LYS A 19 21.01 3.31 3.03
CA LYS A 19 20.81 3.59 1.61
C LYS A 19 20.15 2.41 0.89
N THR A 20 20.62 1.19 1.15
CA THR A 20 20.06 -0.03 0.54
C THR A 20 18.58 -0.21 0.89
N ILE A 21 18.22 0.04 2.15
CA ILE A 21 16.82 -0.07 2.61
C ILE A 21 15.96 1.02 1.98
N THR A 22 16.45 2.27 1.98
CA THR A 22 15.73 3.41 1.40
C THR A 22 15.53 3.22 -0.11
N ASP A 23 16.58 2.89 -0.86
CA ASP A 23 16.49 2.65 -2.31
C ASP A 23 15.46 1.56 -2.62
N ARG A 24 15.47 0.47 -1.84
CA ARG A 24 14.48 -0.61 -1.99
C ARG A 24 13.08 -0.10 -1.71
N TYR A 25 12.87 0.66 -0.63
CA TYR A 25 11.56 1.21 -0.30
C TYR A 25 11.05 2.14 -1.41
N ASP A 26 11.88 3.07 -1.86
CA ASP A 26 11.54 4.04 -2.91
C ASP A 26 11.17 3.38 -4.24
N SER A 27 11.83 2.27 -4.60
CA SER A 27 11.48 1.50 -5.79
C SER A 27 10.08 0.86 -5.71
N GLN A 28 9.59 0.61 -4.50
CA GLN A 28 8.33 -0.12 -4.23
C GLN A 28 7.16 0.80 -3.87
N THR A 29 7.41 2.09 -3.61
CA THR A 29 6.37 3.07 -3.26
C THR A 29 5.72 3.73 -4.48
N SER A 30 6.25 3.51 -5.68
CA SER A 30 5.66 4.05 -6.90
C SER A 30 4.24 3.49 -7.15
N PRO A 31 3.27 4.32 -7.58
CA PRO A 31 1.95 3.85 -8.00
C PRO A 31 2.01 2.76 -9.08
N TYR A 32 3.01 2.81 -9.96
CA TYR A 32 3.22 1.79 -11.00
C TYR A 32 3.65 0.44 -10.42
N TYR A 33 4.44 0.45 -9.34
CA TYR A 33 4.83 -0.78 -8.65
C TYR A 33 3.60 -1.49 -8.07
N ALA A 34 2.68 -0.72 -7.46
CA ALA A 34 1.42 -1.23 -6.94
C ALA A 34 0.48 -1.72 -8.06
N ALA A 35 0.33 -0.94 -9.14
CA ALA A 35 -0.54 -1.29 -10.27
C ALA A 35 -0.08 -2.54 -11.01
N SER A 36 1.23 -2.71 -11.23
CA SER A 36 1.79 -3.93 -11.85
C SER A 36 1.56 -5.21 -11.03
N ARG A 37 1.18 -5.07 -9.76
CA ARG A 37 0.86 -6.16 -8.82
C ARG A 37 -0.63 -6.29 -8.53
N LEU A 38 -1.47 -5.50 -9.21
CA LEU A 38 -2.92 -5.45 -8.98
C LEU A 38 -3.29 -5.14 -7.52
N TRP A 39 -2.44 -4.40 -6.82
CA TRP A 39 -2.80 -3.87 -5.49
C TRP A 39 -3.82 -2.73 -5.59
N VAL A 40 -3.87 -2.09 -6.75
CA VAL A 40 -4.84 -1.06 -7.12
C VAL A 40 -5.41 -1.42 -8.48
N ASP A 41 -6.69 -1.09 -8.69
CA ASP A 41 -7.38 -1.39 -9.95
C ASP A 41 -6.99 -0.43 -11.08
N ALA A 42 -6.66 0.83 -10.74
CA ALA A 42 -6.29 1.85 -11.73
C ALA A 42 -5.44 2.98 -11.13
N ILE A 43 -4.59 3.58 -11.97
CA ILE A 43 -4.01 4.91 -11.75
C ILE A 43 -4.83 5.89 -12.59
N ILE A 44 -5.36 6.93 -11.96
CA ILE A 44 -6.28 7.88 -12.60
C ILE A 44 -5.76 9.31 -12.51
N ASP A 45 -6.19 10.17 -13.43
CA ASP A 45 -6.01 11.62 -13.29
C ASP A 45 -6.77 12.10 -12.04
N PRO A 46 -6.12 12.84 -11.12
CA PRO A 46 -6.79 13.39 -9.95
C PRO A 46 -8.08 14.16 -10.26
N LEU A 47 -8.17 14.83 -11.41
CA LEU A 47 -9.36 15.57 -11.86
C LEU A 47 -10.55 14.66 -12.19
N GLU A 48 -10.29 13.41 -12.58
CA GLU A 48 -11.32 12.41 -12.92
C GLU A 48 -11.86 11.66 -11.69
N THR A 49 -11.30 11.89 -10.49
CA THR A 49 -11.66 11.17 -9.26
C THR A 49 -13.17 11.10 -9.00
N ARG A 50 -13.87 12.24 -9.13
CA ARG A 50 -15.34 12.28 -8.92
C ARG A 50 -16.06 11.32 -9.85
N LYS A 51 -15.71 11.35 -11.13
CA LYS A 51 -16.37 10.55 -12.17
C LYS A 51 -16.14 9.06 -11.92
N VAL A 52 -14.91 8.66 -11.62
CA VAL A 52 -14.57 7.25 -11.33
C VAL A 52 -15.34 6.74 -10.11
N ILE A 53 -15.39 7.50 -9.03
CA ILE A 53 -16.17 7.14 -7.82
C ILE A 53 -17.66 7.05 -8.15
N SER A 54 -18.22 8.03 -8.86
CA SER A 54 -19.64 8.01 -9.26
C SER A 54 -20.01 6.78 -10.08
N MET A 55 -19.18 6.43 -11.08
CA MET A 55 -19.38 5.23 -11.89
C MET A 55 -19.28 3.94 -11.04
N GLY A 56 -18.34 3.87 -10.10
CA GLY A 56 -18.21 2.72 -9.20
C GLY A 56 -19.45 2.51 -8.31
N ILE A 57 -20.01 3.61 -7.78
CA ILE A 57 -21.25 3.57 -6.99
C ILE A 57 -22.44 3.13 -7.86
N GLU A 58 -22.57 3.69 -9.07
CA GLU A 58 -23.62 3.31 -10.02
C GLU A 58 -23.55 1.82 -10.36
N ALA A 59 -22.35 1.30 -10.64
CA ALA A 59 -22.14 -0.12 -10.89
C ALA A 59 -22.55 -0.97 -9.67
N ALA A 60 -22.11 -0.59 -8.47
CA ALA A 60 -22.42 -1.31 -7.23
C ALA A 60 -23.93 -1.36 -6.92
N ASN A 61 -24.69 -0.30 -7.27
CA ASN A 61 -26.13 -0.22 -7.05
C ASN A 61 -26.95 -1.26 -7.83
N ASN A 62 -26.37 -1.94 -8.83
CA ASN A 62 -27.01 -3.06 -9.51
C ASN A 62 -27.07 -4.35 -8.64
N SER A 63 -26.46 -4.34 -7.46
CA SER A 63 -26.55 -5.41 -6.46
C SER A 63 -27.25 -4.90 -5.20
N PRO A 64 -28.55 -5.21 -4.99
CA PRO A 64 -29.28 -4.77 -3.81
C PRO A 64 -28.66 -5.27 -2.50
N ILE A 65 -28.62 -4.40 -1.49
CA ILE A 65 -28.21 -4.75 -0.13
C ILE A 65 -29.31 -5.61 0.50
N LYS A 66 -29.03 -6.90 0.74
CA LYS A 66 -30.00 -7.86 1.28
C LYS A 66 -29.88 -8.08 2.78
N GLU A 67 -28.72 -7.78 3.34
CA GLU A 67 -28.37 -8.07 4.72
C GLU A 67 -27.79 -6.83 5.39
N ALA A 68 -28.05 -6.67 6.68
CA ALA A 68 -27.41 -5.64 7.47
C ALA A 68 -25.92 -5.96 7.67
N TYR A 69 -25.10 -4.92 7.81
CA TYR A 69 -23.68 -5.08 8.11
C TYR A 69 -23.48 -5.81 9.45
N ASN A 70 -22.66 -6.86 9.45
CA ASN A 70 -22.34 -7.65 10.63
C ASN A 70 -20.81 -7.66 10.86
N PRO A 71 -20.29 -6.99 11.91
CA PRO A 71 -18.86 -6.90 12.16
C PRO A 71 -18.24 -8.18 12.75
N GLY A 72 -19.04 -9.20 13.07
CA GLY A 72 -18.57 -10.38 13.80
C GLY A 72 -18.25 -10.08 15.27
N VAL A 73 -17.29 -10.82 15.84
CA VAL A 73 -16.85 -10.62 17.23
C VAL A 73 -15.80 -9.51 17.27
N ILE A 74 -16.07 -8.46 18.04
CA ILE A 74 -15.11 -7.38 18.27
C ILE A 74 -14.28 -7.73 19.52
N GLN A 75 -12.97 -7.85 19.35
CA GLN A 75 -12.05 -8.03 20.47
C GLN A 75 -11.81 -6.68 21.15
N SER A 76 -12.13 -6.60 22.44
CA SER A 76 -11.88 -5.45 23.33
C SER A 76 -10.52 -5.52 23.99
#